data_AF-A0A2S8BCE2-F1
#
_entry.id   AF-A0A2S8BCE2-F1
#
_cell.length_a   1.000
_cell.length_b   1.000
_cell.length_c   1.000
_cell.angle_alpha   90.00
_cell.angle_beta   90.00
_cell.angle_gamma   90.00
#
_symmetry.space_group_name_H-M   'P 1'
#
loop_
_entity.id
_entity.type
_entity.pdbx_description
1 polymer ?
#
loop_
_entity_poly.entity_id
_entity_poly.type
_entity_poly.pdbx_seq_one_letter_code
_entity_poly.pdbx_strand_id
1 'polypeptide(L)' 'MPDTLTIDALVRARSAAHGAKPMVIDPGTRLGYAELEATSRDLAAVLIDAGVGKAPGSG' A
#
# COMPACT_ATOMS: atom_id res chain seq x y z
N MET A 1 10.08 -17.91 -10.41
CA MET A 1 9.79 -16.59 -11.03
C MET A 1 10.52 -15.55 -10.17
N PRO A 2 10.56 -14.22 -10.39
CA PRO A 2 10.87 -13.38 -9.23
C PRO A 2 9.68 -13.58 -8.28
N ASP A 3 9.87 -14.39 -7.24
CA ASP A 3 8.78 -15.04 -6.54
C ASP A 3 7.93 -14.01 -5.78
N THR A 4 6.77 -13.71 -6.38
CA THR A 4 5.67 -12.85 -5.92
C THR A 4 6.00 -11.37 -5.71
N LEU A 5 6.06 -10.61 -6.80
CA LEU A 5 5.84 -9.16 -6.73
C LEU A 5 4.41 -8.90 -6.19
N THR A 6 4.31 -8.23 -5.04
CA THR A 6 3.03 -7.74 -4.51
C THR A 6 2.84 -6.27 -4.86
N ILE A 7 1.59 -5.82 -4.80
CA ILE A 7 1.28 -4.39 -4.97
C ILE A 7 1.93 -3.56 -3.85
N ASP A 8 1.95 -4.05 -2.59
CA ASP A 8 2.66 -3.39 -1.49
C ASP A 8 4.16 -3.17 -1.81
N ALA A 9 4.83 -4.23 -2.28
CA ALA A 9 6.25 -4.16 -2.62
C ALA A 9 6.51 -3.13 -3.75
N LEU A 10 5.63 -3.08 -4.75
CA LEU A 10 5.71 -2.09 -5.82
C LEU A 10 5.51 -0.65 -5.31
N VAL A 11 4.48 -0.43 -4.48
CA VAL A 11 4.17 0.90 -3.93
C VAL A 11 5.31 1.39 -3.05
N ARG A 12 5.88 0.52 -2.20
CA ARG A 12 7.04 0.86 -1.36
C ARG A 12 8.27 1.24 -2.18
N ALA A 13 8.58 0.48 -3.24
CA ALA A 13 9.69 0.79 -4.13
C ALA A 13 9.50 2.15 -4.83
N ARG A 14 8.27 2.47 -5.24
CA ARG A 14 7.95 3.75 -5.89
C ARG A 14 7.91 4.93 -4.92
N SER A 15 7.46 4.72 -3.69
CA SER A 15 7.53 5.71 -2.60
C SER A 15 8.98 6.14 -2.36
N ALA A 16 9.90 5.19 -2.23
CA ALA A 16 11.32 5.47 -2.03
C ALA A 16 11.95 6.24 -3.21
N ALA A 17 11.58 5.91 -4.45
CA ALA A 17 12.15 6.54 -5.64
C ALA A 17 11.50 7.90 -5.99
N HIS A 18 10.20 8.05 -5.72
CA HIS A 18 9.37 9.12 -6.29
C HIS A 18 8.27 9.61 -5.32
N GLY A 19 8.56 9.74 -4.03
CA GLY A 19 7.55 9.97 -2.99
C GLY A 19 6.53 11.08 -3.27
N ALA A 20 6.98 12.24 -3.79
CA ALA A 20 6.09 13.38 -4.11
C ALA A 20 5.34 13.25 -5.44
N LYS A 21 5.64 12.25 -6.27
CA LYS A 21 4.95 12.05 -7.55
C LYS A 21 3.50 11.64 -7.28
N PRO A 22 2.50 12.31 -7.89
CA PRO A 22 1.10 11.92 -7.73
C PRO A 22 0.86 10.48 -8.18
N MET A 23 0.14 9.72 -7.34
CA MET A 23 -0.30 8.35 -7.62
C MET A 23 -1.81 8.23 -7.65
N VAL A 24 -2.51 8.81 -6.66
CA VAL A 24 -3.96 8.91 -6.65
C VAL A 24 -4.34 10.34 -7.01
N ILE A 25 -5.20 10.50 -8.00
CA ILE A 25 -5.70 11.80 -8.43
C ILE A 25 -7.22 11.68 -8.49
N ASP A 26 -7.89 12.38 -7.59
CA ASP A 26 -9.32 12.62 -7.66
C ASP A 26 -9.58 14.15 -7.79
N PRO A 27 -10.82 14.60 -8.02
CA PRO A 27 -11.11 16.02 -8.21
C PRO A 27 -10.75 16.93 -7.01
N GLY A 28 -10.86 16.42 -5.78
CA GLY A 28 -10.63 17.18 -4.55
C GLY A 28 -9.28 16.90 -3.89
N THR A 29 -8.65 15.77 -4.20
CA THR A 29 -7.41 15.34 -3.56
C THR A 29 -6.42 14.74 -4.54
N ARG A 30 -5.13 14.88 -4.21
CA ARG A 30 -4.04 14.21 -4.89
C ARG A 30 -3.10 13.68 -3.82
N LEU A 31 -2.81 12.38 -3.88
CA LEU A 31 -1.87 11.74 -2.97
C LEU A 31 -0.62 11.36 -3.73
N GLY A 32 0.53 11.68 -3.14
CA GLY A 32 1.83 11.18 -3.59
C GLY A 32 2.02 9.70 -3.24
N TYR A 33 3.01 9.04 -3.85
CA TYR A 33 3.39 7.67 -3.47
C TYR A 33 3.74 7.53 -1.98
N ALA A 34 4.41 8.52 -1.39
CA ALA A 34 4.78 8.48 0.02
C ALA A 34 3.57 8.61 0.96
N GLU A 35 2.63 9.47 0.61
CA GLU A 35 1.41 9.67 1.40
C GLU A 35 0.49 8.45 1.33
N LEU A 36 0.35 7.85 0.14
CA LEU A 36 -0.41 6.61 -0.01
C LEU A 36 0.22 5.45 0.78
N GLU A 37 1.56 5.33 0.76
CA GLU A 37 2.25 4.26 1.50
C GLU A 37 2.08 4.41 3.02
N ALA A 38 2.24 5.61 3.57
CA ALA A 38 2.07 5.87 4.99
C ALA A 38 0.62 5.61 5.44
N THR A 39 -0.36 6.19 4.76
CA THR A 39 -1.78 6.01 5.09
C THR A 39 -2.25 4.55 4.96
N SER A 40 -1.74 3.83 3.96
CA SER A 40 -2.03 2.39 3.80
C SER A 40 -1.39 1.55 4.91
N ARG A 41 -0.18 1.91 5.35
CA ARG A 41 0.51 1.23 6.47
C ARG A 41 -0.23 1.45 7.80
N ASP A 42 -0.69 2.67 8.05
CA ASP A 42 -1.47 2.99 9.25
C ASP A 42 -2.79 2.21 9.26
N LEU A 43 -3.50 2.17 8.12
CA LEU A 43 -4.71 1.36 7.98
C LEU A 43 -4.42 -0.14 8.18
N ALA A 44 -3.31 -0.64 7.63
CA ALA A 44 -2.92 -2.04 7.79
C ALA A 44 -2.67 -2.40 9.26
N ALA A 45 -2.02 -1.53 10.04
CA ALA A 45 -1.81 -1.74 11.47
C ALA A 45 -3.16 -1.90 12.21
N VAL A 46 -4.12 -1.02 11.93
CA VAL A 46 -5.48 -1.09 12.52
C VAL A 46 -6.20 -2.39 12.15
N LEU A 47 -6.09 -2.82 10.89
CA LEU A 47 -6.70 -4.08 10.43
C LEU A 47 -6.09 -5.30 11.12
N ILE A 48 -4.76 -5.33 11.26
CA ILE A 48 -4.04 -6.41 11.95
C ILE A 48 -4.44 -6.46 13.43
N ASP A 49 -4.51 -5.30 14.10
CA ASP A 49 -4.95 -5.21 15.50
C ASP A 49 -6.40 -5.70 15.67
N ALA A 50 -7.26 -5.51 14.66
CA ALA A 50 -8.61 -6.03 14.62
C ALA A 50 -8.71 -7.53 14.26
N GLY A 51 -7.58 -8.23 14.06
CA GLY A 51 -7.53 -9.65 13.73
C GLY A 51 -7.75 -9.96 12.25
N VAL A 52 -7.70 -8.97 11.37
CA VAL A 52 -7.80 -9.17 9.92
C VAL A 52 -6.44 -9.65 9.40
N GLY A 53 -6.42 -10.85 8.84
CA GLY A 53 -5.25 -11.46 8.22
C GLY A 53 -5.59 -12.14 6.90
N LYS A 54 -4.61 -12.82 6.30
CA LYS A 54 -4.85 -13.67 5.14
C LYS A 54 -5.92 -14.70 5.49
N ALA A 55 -6.99 -14.78 4.70
CA ALA A 55 -7.97 -15.84 4.85
C ALA A 55 -7.28 -17.21 4.78
N PRO A 56 -7.72 -18.21 5.56
CA PRO A 56 -7.31 -19.57 5.32
C PRO A 56 -7.60 -19.91 3.87
N GLY A 57 -6.61 -20.44 3.15
CA GLY A 57 -6.84 -20.87 1.79
C GLY A 57 -7.95 -21.92 1.79
N SER A 58 -9.02 -21.68 1.05
CA SER A 58 -10.02 -22.70 0.76
C SER A 58 -9.32 -23.83 -0.01
N GLY A 59 -8.80 -24.80 0.72
CA GLY A 59 -8.22 -26.04 0.21
C GLY A 59 -9.20 -27.19 0.36
#